data_AF-A0A8J6A6M5-F1
#
_entry.id   AF-A0A8J6A6M5-F1
#
_cell.length_a   1.000
_cell.length_b   1.000
_cell.length_c   1.000
_cell.angle_alpha   90.00
_cell.angle_beta   90.00
_cell.angle_gamma   90.00
#
_symmetry.space_group_name_H-M   'P 1'
#
loop_
_entity.id
_entity.type
_entity.pdbx_description
1 polymer ?
#
loop_
_entity_poly.entity_id
_entity_poly.type
_entity_poly.pdbx_seq_one_letter_code
_entity_poly.pdbx_strand_id
1 'polypeptide(L)'
;MEPGAEEFLPPPECPVFEPTWAEFRDPLGYIAKIRPIAEKSGICKIRPPPDWQPPFAVEVDNFKFTPRIQRLNELEAQTRVKLNYLDQIAKFWEIQGSSLKIPNVERRILDLYSLSKIVTEEGGYEAICKDRRWARVAQRLNYPPGKNIGSLLRSHYERIIYPYEMFQSGANLVPEPTEEDIEKNPELKKLQIYGAGPKMLGLGLVAKDKTLRKKEKEGVMCPPTVMIKKELNNDEKVQSTLPKEDLSHTMESCTKMTMRLRKNHDNAQFIDSYVCRICSQGDEDNKLLLCDGCDDNYHIFCLLPPLPEVPKGVWRCPKCIMAECKRPPEAFGFEQATQEYTLQSFGEMADSFKTDYFSMPVHMVPTELVEKEFWRLVSSIEEDVTVEYGADIHSKEFGSGFPISSSKMNLSPEEE
;
A
#
# COMPACT_ATOMS: atom_id res chain seq x y z
N MET A 1 29.94 -10.75 -16.38
CA MET A 1 28.47 -10.59 -16.22
C MET A 1 28.36 -10.20 -14.77
N GLU A 2 28.30 -8.89 -14.51
CA GLU A 2 28.49 -8.36 -13.15
C GLU A 2 27.15 -8.24 -12.42
N PRO A 3 27.09 -8.45 -11.10
CA PRO A 3 25.81 -8.49 -10.38
C PRO A 3 25.12 -7.12 -10.35
N GLY A 4 23.79 -7.15 -10.50
CA GLY A 4 22.91 -6.04 -10.11
C GLY A 4 22.24 -6.37 -8.78
N ALA A 5 22.03 -5.33 -7.94
CA ALA A 5 21.80 -5.41 -6.50
C ALA A 5 23.04 -5.85 -5.70
N GLU A 6 23.15 -5.33 -4.47
CA GLU A 6 24.15 -5.77 -3.51
C GLU A 6 23.73 -7.16 -3.00
N GLU A 7 24.50 -8.18 -3.34
CA GLU A 7 24.17 -9.55 -2.96
C GLU A 7 24.28 -9.71 -1.43
N PHE A 8 23.21 -10.19 -0.81
CA PHE A 8 23.15 -10.35 0.65
C PHE A 8 24.32 -11.22 1.15
N LEU A 9 25.08 -10.69 2.10
CA LEU A 9 26.19 -11.37 2.76
C LEU A 9 25.76 -11.80 4.17
N PRO A 10 25.65 -13.11 4.46
CA PRO A 10 25.29 -13.59 5.78
C PRO A 10 26.22 -13.06 6.89
N PRO A 11 25.68 -12.62 8.04
CA PRO A 11 26.49 -12.18 9.17
C PRO A 11 27.24 -13.35 9.83
N PRO A 12 28.31 -13.09 10.62
CA PRO A 12 28.99 -14.12 11.37
C PRO A 12 28.06 -14.76 12.42
N GLU A 13 28.09 -16.09 12.51
CA GLU A 13 27.26 -16.88 13.43
C GLU A 13 27.51 -16.54 14.91
N CYS A 14 26.44 -16.68 15.71
CA CYS A 14 26.48 -16.42 17.15
C CYS A 14 27.12 -17.58 17.93
N PRO A 15 27.71 -17.34 19.12
CA PRO A 15 28.33 -18.40 19.90
C PRO A 15 27.28 -19.42 20.37
N VAL A 16 27.62 -20.70 20.18
CA VAL A 16 26.81 -21.84 20.61
C VAL A 16 27.37 -22.44 21.89
N PHE A 17 26.50 -22.74 22.85
CA PHE A 17 26.86 -23.29 24.15
C PHE A 17 26.10 -24.58 24.45
N GLU A 18 26.81 -25.59 24.95
CA GLU A 18 26.28 -26.94 25.20
C GLU A 18 26.56 -27.33 26.67
N PRO A 19 25.73 -26.87 27.63
CA PRO A 19 25.91 -27.15 29.06
C PRO A 19 25.88 -28.65 29.39
N THR A 20 26.74 -29.06 30.32
CA THR A 20 26.61 -30.38 30.95
C THR A 20 25.35 -30.46 31.84
N TRP A 21 24.88 -31.68 32.11
CA TRP A 21 23.81 -31.94 33.10
C TRP A 21 24.09 -31.33 34.50
N ALA A 22 25.36 -31.08 34.85
CA ALA A 22 25.69 -30.40 36.10
C ALA A 22 25.35 -28.91 36.07
N GLU A 23 25.60 -28.26 34.93
CA GLU A 23 25.41 -26.82 34.70
C GLU A 23 23.97 -26.47 34.33
N PHE A 24 23.31 -27.33 33.54
CA PHE A 24 21.92 -27.15 33.10
C PHE A 24 20.91 -27.09 34.25
N ARG A 25 21.29 -27.55 35.45
CA ARG A 25 20.48 -27.46 36.69
C ARG A 25 20.39 -26.06 37.30
N ASP A 26 21.28 -25.13 36.92
CA ASP A 26 21.16 -23.71 37.27
C ASP A 26 21.28 -22.85 36.00
N PRO A 27 20.17 -22.60 35.29
CA PRO A 27 20.18 -21.77 34.09
C PRO A 27 20.70 -20.35 34.32
N LEU A 28 20.44 -19.75 35.49
CA LEU A 28 20.87 -18.37 35.78
C LEU A 28 22.37 -18.31 36.10
N GLY A 29 22.89 -19.27 36.86
CA GLY A 29 24.32 -19.46 37.08
C GLY A 29 25.07 -19.77 35.78
N TYR A 30 24.49 -20.58 34.89
CA TYR A 30 25.09 -20.85 33.58
C TYR A 30 25.07 -19.62 32.65
N ILE A 31 23.96 -18.87 32.61
CA ILE A 31 23.88 -17.60 31.87
C ILE A 31 24.91 -16.59 32.41
N ALA A 32 25.11 -16.51 33.73
CA ALA A 32 26.15 -15.69 34.33
C ALA A 32 27.56 -16.15 33.94
N LYS A 33 27.82 -17.46 33.85
CA LYS A 33 29.09 -18.05 33.40
C LYS A 33 29.42 -17.70 31.94
N ILE A 34 28.45 -17.77 31.02
CA ILE A 34 28.69 -17.52 29.58
C ILE A 34 28.65 -16.03 29.19
N ARG A 35 28.09 -15.15 30.04
CA ARG A 35 27.93 -13.71 29.77
C ARG A 35 29.19 -13.03 29.20
N PRO A 36 30.42 -13.19 29.75
CA PRO A 36 31.61 -12.48 29.25
C PRO A 36 32.03 -12.82 27.80
N ILE A 37 31.38 -13.82 27.20
CA ILE A 37 31.52 -14.20 25.79
C ILE A 37 30.25 -13.76 25.03
N ALA A 38 29.07 -14.19 25.49
CA ALA A 38 27.78 -13.95 24.80
C ALA A 38 27.36 -12.47 24.72
N GLU A 39 27.75 -11.65 25.71
CA GLU A 39 27.44 -10.21 25.74
C GLU A 39 28.06 -9.44 24.56
N LYS A 40 29.16 -9.96 23.98
CA LYS A 40 29.86 -9.34 22.85
C LYS A 40 29.13 -9.49 21.52
N SER A 41 28.26 -10.50 21.39
CA SER A 41 27.44 -10.76 20.21
C SER A 41 25.98 -10.34 20.38
N GLY A 42 25.58 -9.85 21.57
CA GLY A 42 24.19 -9.50 21.92
C GLY A 42 23.25 -10.70 22.09
N ILE A 43 23.43 -11.74 21.27
CA ILE A 43 22.71 -13.02 21.30
C ILE A 43 23.68 -14.20 21.39
N CYS A 44 23.16 -15.35 21.86
CA CYS A 44 23.85 -16.65 21.82
C CYS A 44 22.82 -17.79 21.73
N LYS A 45 23.27 -18.98 21.34
CA LYS A 45 22.44 -20.16 21.13
C LYS A 45 22.81 -21.23 22.16
N ILE A 46 21.88 -21.65 23.02
CA ILE A 46 22.11 -22.72 24.00
C ILE A 46 21.40 -23.99 23.50
N ARG A 47 22.14 -25.11 23.41
CA ARG A 47 21.57 -26.44 23.15
C ARG A 47 21.48 -27.20 24.49
N PRO A 48 20.30 -27.67 24.92
CA PRO A 48 20.18 -28.47 26.14
C PRO A 48 20.87 -29.85 25.96
N PRO A 49 21.09 -30.60 27.04
CA PRO A 49 21.54 -31.99 26.97
C PRO A 49 20.64 -32.83 26.02
N PRO A 50 21.16 -33.74 25.19
CA PRO A 50 20.38 -34.42 24.15
C PRO A 50 19.17 -35.22 24.66
N ASP A 51 19.23 -35.73 25.90
CA ASP A 51 18.16 -36.50 26.53
C ASP A 51 17.06 -35.60 27.14
N TRP A 52 17.22 -34.28 27.13
CA TRP A 52 16.21 -33.33 27.60
C TRP A 52 15.21 -32.99 26.49
N GLN A 53 14.16 -33.79 26.40
CA GLN A 53 13.10 -33.67 25.39
C GLN A 53 11.74 -33.57 26.09
N PRO A 54 11.32 -32.37 26.54
CA PRO A 54 10.05 -32.20 27.24
C PRO A 54 8.86 -32.40 26.29
N PRO A 55 7.76 -33.05 26.74
CA PRO A 55 6.55 -33.20 25.93
C PRO A 55 5.86 -31.86 25.70
N PHE A 56 5.17 -31.74 24.57
CA PHE A 56 4.45 -30.52 24.18
C PHE A 56 3.04 -30.50 24.78
N ALA A 57 2.79 -29.62 25.74
CA ALA A 57 1.59 -29.65 26.59
C ALA A 57 0.35 -28.92 26.02
N VAL A 58 0.33 -28.60 24.73
CA VAL A 58 -0.77 -27.87 24.07
C VAL A 58 -1.45 -28.77 23.04
N GLU A 59 -2.78 -28.91 23.15
CA GLU A 59 -3.62 -29.63 22.19
C GLU A 59 -3.67 -28.86 20.85
N VAL A 60 -2.93 -29.37 19.85
CA VAL A 60 -2.76 -28.77 18.51
C VAL A 60 -4.10 -28.52 17.81
N ASP A 61 -5.05 -29.44 17.96
CA ASP A 61 -6.37 -29.42 17.31
C ASP A 61 -7.31 -28.35 17.89
N ASN A 62 -7.22 -28.12 19.21
CA ASN A 62 -8.07 -27.19 19.96
C ASN A 62 -7.45 -25.79 20.07
N PHE A 63 -6.12 -25.66 19.92
CA PHE A 63 -5.45 -24.37 19.86
C PHE A 63 -5.88 -23.61 18.60
N LYS A 64 -6.55 -22.48 18.81
CA LYS A 64 -7.04 -21.57 17.77
C LYS A 64 -6.45 -20.18 17.95
N PHE A 65 -6.08 -19.53 16.86
CA PHE A 65 -5.57 -18.16 16.88
C PHE A 65 -5.91 -17.40 15.61
N THR A 66 -5.98 -16.07 15.73
CA THR A 66 -6.07 -15.15 14.59
C THR A 66 -4.65 -14.68 14.25
N PRO A 67 -4.07 -15.08 13.09
CA PRO A 67 -2.77 -14.59 12.69
C PRO A 67 -2.81 -13.11 12.30
N ARG A 68 -1.62 -12.50 12.28
CA ARG A 68 -1.37 -11.16 11.76
C ARG A 68 -0.76 -11.24 10.37
N ILE A 69 -1.15 -10.32 9.52
CA ILE A 69 -0.67 -10.16 8.15
C ILE A 69 0.60 -9.29 8.16
N GLN A 70 1.59 -9.67 7.34
CA GLN A 70 2.86 -8.97 7.19
C GLN A 70 3.28 -8.94 5.71
N ARG A 71 3.32 -7.75 5.11
CA ARG A 71 3.90 -7.52 3.78
C ARG A 71 5.40 -7.29 3.89
N LEU A 72 6.21 -8.00 3.11
CA LEU A 72 7.67 -8.01 3.26
C LEU A 72 8.33 -6.72 2.73
N ASN A 73 7.85 -6.20 1.61
CA ASN A 73 8.24 -4.90 1.06
C ASN A 73 7.91 -3.72 2.00
N GLU A 74 6.91 -3.86 2.86
CA GLU A 74 6.58 -2.93 3.94
C GLU A 74 7.39 -3.18 5.23
N LEU A 75 8.43 -4.02 5.25
CA LEU A 75 9.31 -4.15 6.43
C LEU A 75 10.42 -3.09 6.44
N GLU A 76 11.09 -2.82 5.34
CA GLU A 76 12.21 -1.86 5.32
C GLU A 76 11.74 -0.41 5.24
N ALA A 77 12.33 0.46 6.08
CA ALA A 77 12.06 1.90 6.04
C ALA A 77 12.40 2.53 4.68
N GLN A 78 13.41 2.02 3.95
CA GLN A 78 13.75 2.54 2.61
C GLN A 78 12.71 2.14 1.57
N THR A 79 12.31 0.85 1.52
CA THR A 79 11.26 0.35 0.61
C THR A 79 9.92 1.03 0.88
N ARG A 80 9.52 1.23 2.15
CA ARG A 80 8.33 2.03 2.53
C ARG A 80 8.34 3.43 1.91
N VAL A 81 9.46 4.14 1.96
CA VAL A 81 9.55 5.50 1.39
C VAL A 81 9.44 5.49 -0.14
N LYS A 82 9.97 4.45 -0.82
CA LYS A 82 9.76 4.24 -2.26
C LYS A 82 8.29 3.98 -2.58
N LEU A 83 7.64 3.07 -1.87
CA LEU A 83 6.23 2.73 -2.06
C LEU A 83 5.32 3.95 -1.84
N ASN A 84 5.52 4.70 -0.75
CA ASN A 84 4.78 5.94 -0.48
C ASN A 84 4.97 7.00 -1.58
N TYR A 85 6.16 7.13 -2.15
CA TYR A 85 6.40 8.04 -3.28
C TYR A 85 5.69 7.57 -4.55
N LEU A 86 5.71 6.26 -4.84
CA LEU A 86 5.04 5.65 -5.99
C LEU A 86 3.51 5.77 -5.91
N ASP A 87 2.93 5.59 -4.72
CA ASP A 87 1.51 5.81 -4.44
C ASP A 87 1.09 7.27 -4.74
N GLN A 88 1.82 8.25 -4.19
CA GLN A 88 1.48 9.65 -4.35
C GLN A 88 1.62 10.14 -5.80
N ILE A 89 2.64 9.69 -6.54
CA ILE A 89 2.80 10.03 -7.96
C ILE A 89 1.81 9.26 -8.85
N ALA A 90 1.41 8.03 -8.50
CA ALA A 90 0.34 7.31 -9.18
C ALA A 90 -1.00 8.06 -9.06
N LYS A 91 -1.41 8.41 -7.83
CA LYS A 91 -2.60 9.22 -7.56
C LYS A 91 -2.59 10.53 -8.33
N PHE A 92 -1.47 11.27 -8.33
CA PHE A 92 -1.33 12.48 -9.13
C PHE A 92 -1.68 12.26 -10.61
N TRP A 93 -1.14 11.20 -11.24
CA TRP A 93 -1.40 10.92 -12.66
C TRP A 93 -2.84 10.48 -12.93
N GLU A 94 -3.45 9.65 -12.06
CA GLU A 94 -4.85 9.23 -12.20
C GLU A 94 -5.81 10.43 -12.25
N ILE A 95 -5.53 11.44 -11.41
CA ILE A 95 -6.25 12.72 -11.39
C ILE A 95 -6.02 13.56 -12.66
N GLN A 96 -4.86 13.42 -13.32
CA GLN A 96 -4.63 13.95 -14.67
C GLN A 96 -5.31 13.10 -15.77
N GLY A 97 -6.24 12.21 -15.41
CA GLY A 97 -6.94 11.33 -16.35
C GLY A 97 -6.05 10.29 -17.02
N SER A 98 -4.89 9.97 -16.42
CA SER A 98 -3.86 9.11 -17.03
C SER A 98 -3.34 8.07 -16.05
N SER A 99 -3.28 6.79 -16.43
CA SER A 99 -2.62 5.80 -15.58
C SER A 99 -1.09 5.98 -15.62
N LEU A 100 -0.45 5.99 -14.45
CA LEU A 100 1.01 6.02 -14.35
C LEU A 100 1.60 4.79 -15.04
N LYS A 101 2.46 5.03 -16.04
CA LYS A 101 3.19 3.98 -16.77
C LYS A 101 4.69 4.14 -16.56
N ILE A 102 5.19 3.37 -15.60
CA ILE A 102 6.61 3.27 -15.27
C ILE A 102 7.33 2.58 -16.46
N PRO A 103 8.38 3.19 -17.04
CA PRO A 103 9.11 2.60 -18.16
C PRO A 103 10.22 1.66 -17.68
N ASN A 104 10.51 0.61 -18.45
CA ASN A 104 11.70 -0.22 -18.24
C ASN A 104 12.92 0.43 -18.91
N VAL A 105 14.03 0.51 -18.19
CA VAL A 105 15.33 1.01 -18.67
C VAL A 105 16.37 -0.07 -18.37
N GLU A 106 17.06 -0.57 -19.40
CA GLU A 106 17.96 -1.73 -19.27
C GLU A 106 17.28 -2.95 -18.61
N ARG A 107 16.06 -3.27 -19.07
CA ARG A 107 15.17 -4.37 -18.65
C ARG A 107 14.55 -4.26 -17.25
N ARG A 108 15.21 -3.67 -16.26
CA ARG A 108 14.62 -3.32 -14.94
C ARG A 108 13.59 -2.19 -15.05
N ILE A 109 12.64 -2.09 -14.11
CA ILE A 109 11.78 -0.90 -14.03
C ILE A 109 12.58 0.33 -13.61
N LEU A 110 12.11 1.52 -13.98
CA LEU A 110 12.71 2.77 -13.53
C LEU A 110 12.26 3.13 -12.11
N ASP A 111 13.19 3.08 -11.15
CA ASP A 111 12.98 3.56 -9.78
C ASP A 111 12.81 5.10 -9.77
N LEU A 112 11.55 5.54 -9.80
CA LEU A 112 11.17 6.95 -9.89
C LEU A 112 11.57 7.75 -8.63
N TYR A 113 11.62 7.10 -7.45
CA TYR A 113 12.01 7.75 -6.20
C TYR A 113 13.52 7.98 -6.15
N SER A 114 14.33 6.95 -6.44
CA SER A 114 15.78 7.09 -6.47
C SER A 114 16.20 8.10 -7.54
N LEU A 115 15.49 8.15 -8.67
CA LEU A 115 15.71 9.14 -9.73
C LEU A 115 15.37 10.58 -9.27
N SER A 116 14.20 10.85 -8.67
CA SER A 116 13.86 12.19 -8.18
C SER A 116 14.76 12.66 -7.03
N LYS A 117 15.08 11.75 -6.11
CA LYS A 117 16.05 12.01 -5.02
C LYS A 117 17.42 12.42 -5.56
N ILE A 118 18.00 11.64 -6.48
CA ILE A 118 19.32 11.95 -7.06
C ILE A 118 19.28 13.26 -7.85
N VAL A 119 18.19 13.55 -8.58
CA VAL A 119 18.06 14.81 -9.30
C VAL A 119 17.91 16.01 -8.35
N THR A 120 17.17 15.86 -7.26
CA THR A 120 17.05 16.87 -6.20
C THR A 120 18.41 17.16 -5.56
N GLU A 121 19.15 16.12 -5.15
CA GLU A 121 20.50 16.24 -4.56
C GLU A 121 21.52 16.89 -5.52
N GLU A 122 21.37 16.69 -6.83
CA GLU A 122 22.21 17.29 -7.86
C GLU A 122 21.76 18.73 -8.24
N GLY A 123 20.76 19.31 -7.58
CA GLY A 123 20.31 20.69 -7.77
C GLY A 123 19.05 20.87 -8.65
N GLY A 124 18.28 19.81 -8.86
CA GLY A 124 17.01 19.83 -9.58
C GLY A 124 17.12 19.75 -11.11
N TYR A 125 15.97 19.51 -11.75
CA TYR A 125 15.85 19.23 -13.18
C TYR A 125 16.57 20.27 -14.07
N GLU A 126 16.36 21.57 -13.80
CA GLU A 126 16.95 22.65 -14.58
C GLU A 126 18.48 22.68 -14.52
N ALA A 127 19.08 22.50 -13.34
CA ALA A 127 20.53 22.59 -13.16
C ALA A 127 21.23 21.44 -13.91
N ILE A 128 20.71 20.22 -13.79
CA ILE A 128 21.26 19.04 -14.48
C ILE A 128 21.09 19.15 -16.00
N CYS A 129 20.01 19.78 -16.47
CA CYS A 129 19.82 20.09 -17.89
C CYS A 129 20.80 21.14 -18.42
N LYS A 130 21.05 22.22 -17.67
CA LYS A 130 22.04 23.26 -18.01
C LYS A 130 23.46 22.70 -18.03
N ASP A 131 23.84 21.95 -17.01
CA ASP A 131 25.19 21.37 -16.82
C ASP A 131 25.41 20.06 -17.59
N ARG A 132 24.37 19.53 -18.25
CA ARG A 132 24.34 18.22 -18.94
C ARG A 132 24.71 17.02 -18.04
N ARG A 133 24.49 17.12 -16.73
CA ARG A 133 24.91 16.11 -15.71
C ARG A 133 24.13 14.78 -15.72
N TRP A 134 23.20 14.57 -16.65
CA TRP A 134 22.40 13.35 -16.78
C TRP A 134 23.19 12.03 -16.90
N ALA A 135 24.42 12.06 -17.42
CA ALA A 135 25.29 10.87 -17.44
C ALA A 135 25.72 10.45 -16.01
N ARG A 136 25.96 11.41 -15.12
CA ARG A 136 26.28 11.18 -13.70
C ARG A 136 25.06 10.69 -12.93
N VAL A 137 23.86 11.18 -13.26
CA VAL A 137 22.59 10.64 -12.71
C VAL A 137 22.42 9.16 -13.08
N ALA A 138 22.69 8.78 -14.34
CA ALA A 138 22.64 7.38 -14.76
C ALA A 138 23.64 6.50 -14.00
N GLN A 139 24.87 6.98 -13.79
CA GLN A 139 25.89 6.29 -13.00
C GLN A 139 25.47 6.11 -11.53
N ARG A 140 24.91 7.14 -10.89
CA ARG A 140 24.40 7.06 -9.50
C ARG A 140 23.17 6.13 -9.33
N LEU A 141 22.49 5.78 -10.42
CA LEU A 141 21.41 4.78 -10.46
C LEU A 141 21.89 3.37 -10.82
N ASN A 142 23.22 3.16 -10.87
CA ASN A 142 23.89 1.92 -11.24
C ASN A 142 23.54 1.43 -12.66
N TYR A 143 23.35 2.36 -13.61
CA TYR A 143 23.25 2.04 -15.03
C TYR A 143 24.63 2.01 -15.72
N PRO A 144 24.85 1.10 -16.70
CA PRO A 144 26.14 0.95 -17.36
C PRO A 144 26.52 2.20 -18.20
N PRO A 145 27.79 2.66 -18.13
CA PRO A 145 28.27 3.79 -18.91
C PRO A 145 28.31 3.50 -20.42
N GLY A 146 28.36 4.55 -21.24
CA GLY A 146 28.52 4.45 -22.70
C GLY A 146 27.23 4.23 -23.51
N LYS A 147 26.11 3.89 -22.85
CA LYS A 147 24.77 3.91 -23.46
C LYS A 147 24.10 5.28 -23.31
N ASN A 148 23.17 5.62 -24.22
CA ASN A 148 22.39 6.87 -24.19
C ASN A 148 21.32 6.91 -23.07
N ILE A 149 21.60 6.31 -21.91
CA ILE A 149 20.68 6.20 -20.78
C ILE A 149 20.44 7.56 -20.13
N GLY A 150 21.45 8.44 -20.05
CA GLY A 150 21.27 9.79 -19.49
C GLY A 150 20.19 10.62 -20.21
N SER A 151 20.15 10.59 -21.53
CA SER A 151 19.10 11.27 -22.32
C SER A 151 17.75 10.57 -22.23
N LEU A 152 17.71 9.24 -22.09
CA LEU A 152 16.48 8.49 -21.85
C LEU A 152 15.88 8.81 -20.48
N LEU A 153 16.70 8.80 -19.42
CA LEU A 153 16.32 9.20 -18.07
C LEU A 153 15.79 10.64 -18.04
N ARG A 154 16.45 11.59 -18.72
CA ARG A 154 15.93 12.96 -18.86
C ARG A 154 14.51 12.97 -19.44
N SER A 155 14.28 12.28 -20.56
CA SER A 155 12.98 12.23 -21.22
C SER A 155 11.89 11.57 -20.35
N HIS A 156 12.24 10.54 -19.57
CA HIS A 156 11.32 9.93 -18.61
C HIS A 156 11.05 10.85 -17.41
N TYR A 157 12.05 11.59 -16.95
CA TYR A 157 11.91 12.59 -15.89
C TYR A 157 10.96 13.72 -16.29
N GLU A 158 11.25 14.36 -17.42
CA GLU A 158 10.49 15.48 -18.02
C GLU A 158 9.02 15.10 -18.25
N ARG A 159 8.75 13.82 -18.59
CA ARG A 159 7.41 13.29 -18.84
C ARG A 159 6.66 12.83 -17.59
N ILE A 160 7.33 12.24 -16.59
CA ILE A 160 6.67 11.56 -15.45
C ILE A 160 6.82 12.33 -14.14
N ILE A 161 8.05 12.71 -13.79
CA ILE A 161 8.42 13.21 -12.47
C ILE A 161 8.28 14.73 -12.41
N TYR A 162 8.75 15.45 -13.43
CA TYR A 162 8.76 16.91 -13.43
C TYR A 162 7.36 17.54 -13.24
N PRO A 163 6.26 17.06 -13.88
CA PRO A 163 4.92 17.59 -13.61
C PRO A 163 4.47 17.40 -12.16
N TYR A 164 4.87 16.29 -11.54
CA TYR A 164 4.58 15.97 -10.13
C TYR A 164 5.41 16.82 -9.16
N GLU A 165 6.67 17.12 -9.47
CA GLU A 165 7.50 18.05 -8.68
C GLU A 165 6.98 19.49 -8.76
N MET A 166 6.48 19.94 -9.91
CA MET A 166 5.82 21.25 -10.03
C MET A 166 4.52 21.32 -9.21
N PHE A 167 3.78 20.21 -9.12
CA PHE A 167 2.63 20.09 -8.24
C PHE A 167 3.02 20.09 -6.75
N GLN A 168 4.04 19.30 -6.34
CA GLN A 168 4.52 19.24 -4.95
C GLN A 168 5.10 20.58 -4.46
N SER A 169 5.84 21.30 -5.30
CA SER A 169 6.51 22.56 -4.95
C SER A 169 5.53 23.71 -4.66
N GLY A 170 4.24 23.53 -4.92
CA GLY A 170 3.21 24.55 -4.75
C GLY A 170 3.15 25.57 -5.89
N ALA A 171 3.97 25.43 -6.95
CA ALA A 171 3.93 26.32 -8.12
C ALA A 171 2.56 26.32 -8.84
N ASN A 172 1.77 25.26 -8.67
CA ASN A 172 0.41 25.13 -9.19
C ASN A 172 -0.69 25.70 -8.26
N LEU A 173 -0.32 26.19 -7.06
CA LEU A 173 -1.22 26.95 -6.20
C LEU A 173 -1.11 28.44 -6.54
N VAL A 174 -2.20 29.03 -7.05
CA VAL A 174 -2.34 30.49 -7.07
C VAL A 174 -2.12 30.99 -5.65
N PRO A 175 -1.15 31.91 -5.40
CA PRO A 175 -0.94 32.47 -4.07
C PRO A 175 -2.24 33.12 -3.58
N GLU A 176 -2.59 32.92 -2.31
CA GLU A 176 -3.63 33.75 -1.72
C GLU A 176 -3.09 35.19 -1.66
N PRO A 177 -3.83 36.19 -2.17
CA PRO A 177 -3.31 37.54 -2.35
C PRO A 177 -2.92 38.11 -0.99
N THR A 178 -1.71 38.67 -0.90
CA THR A 178 -1.22 39.24 0.35
C THR A 178 -2.02 40.49 0.72
N GLU A 179 -1.93 40.93 1.98
CA GLU A 179 -2.56 42.19 2.40
C GLU A 179 -2.13 43.38 1.51
N GLU A 180 -0.88 43.37 1.01
CA GLU A 180 -0.41 44.35 0.04
C GLU A 180 -1.07 44.21 -1.35
N ASP A 181 -1.39 43.01 -1.82
CA ASP A 181 -2.06 42.79 -3.11
C ASP A 181 -3.53 43.20 -3.04
N ILE A 182 -4.18 42.95 -1.91
CA ILE A 182 -5.53 43.43 -1.57
C ILE A 182 -5.54 44.96 -1.44
N GLU A 183 -4.46 45.56 -0.94
CA GLU A 183 -4.31 47.02 -0.89
C GLU A 183 -4.12 47.65 -2.28
N LYS A 184 -3.29 47.03 -3.13
CA LYS A 184 -2.96 47.53 -4.48
C LYS A 184 -4.09 47.32 -5.50
N ASN A 185 -5.06 46.43 -5.25
CA ASN A 185 -6.16 46.13 -6.18
C ASN A 185 -7.55 46.51 -5.59
N PRO A 186 -8.16 47.63 -6.02
CA PRO A 186 -9.46 48.08 -5.50
C PRO A 186 -10.62 47.10 -5.68
N GLU A 187 -10.56 46.18 -6.64
CA GLU A 187 -11.64 45.20 -6.86
C GLU A 187 -11.62 44.08 -5.81
N LEU A 188 -10.44 43.72 -5.27
CA LEU A 188 -10.35 42.76 -4.15
C LEU A 188 -11.02 43.31 -2.89
N LYS A 189 -10.87 44.63 -2.61
CA LYS A 189 -11.55 45.29 -1.48
C LYS A 189 -13.09 45.32 -1.61
N LYS A 190 -13.67 45.18 -2.81
CA LYS A 190 -15.14 45.11 -3.00
C LYS A 190 -15.73 43.75 -2.61
N LEU A 191 -14.99 42.66 -2.81
CA LEU A 191 -15.46 41.30 -2.54
C LEU A 191 -15.64 40.99 -1.04
N GLN A 192 -15.06 41.80 -0.16
CA GLN A 192 -15.04 41.56 1.29
C GLN A 192 -16.22 42.18 2.05
N ILE A 193 -17.26 42.66 1.34
CA ILE A 193 -18.36 43.46 1.91
C ILE A 193 -19.67 42.65 2.01
N TYR A 194 -19.76 41.77 3.01
CA TYR A 194 -20.95 41.60 3.86
C TYR A 194 -20.51 40.93 5.17
N GLY A 195 -20.79 41.56 6.32
CA GLY A 195 -20.21 41.16 7.60
C GLY A 195 -21.19 41.03 8.77
N ALA A 196 -20.74 40.27 9.76
CA ALA A 196 -21.18 40.26 11.17
C ALA A 196 -22.61 39.80 11.53
N GLY A 197 -22.73 38.49 11.84
CA GLY A 197 -23.62 37.97 12.90
C GLY A 197 -24.83 37.14 12.44
N PRO A 198 -25.54 36.48 13.38
CA PRO A 198 -25.41 36.54 14.84
C PRO A 198 -24.77 35.30 15.50
N LYS A 199 -24.57 35.36 16.83
CA LYS A 199 -24.11 34.25 17.68
C LYS A 199 -25.30 33.41 18.17
N MET A 200 -25.08 32.13 18.50
CA MET A 200 -26.00 31.34 19.35
C MET A 200 -25.25 30.54 20.43
N LEU A 201 -25.89 30.39 21.59
CA LEU A 201 -25.52 29.40 22.59
C LEU A 201 -26.14 28.04 22.24
N GLY A 202 -25.51 26.95 22.70
CA GLY A 202 -25.94 25.59 22.40
C GLY A 202 -27.01 25.03 23.35
N LEU A 203 -27.63 23.94 22.89
CA LEU A 203 -28.41 22.96 23.64
C LEU A 203 -28.31 21.64 22.84
N GLY A 204 -28.22 20.49 23.49
CA GLY A 204 -28.25 19.19 22.82
C GLY A 204 -29.45 18.36 23.27
N LEU A 205 -29.86 17.36 22.48
CA LEU A 205 -30.61 16.17 22.93
C LEU A 205 -30.81 15.12 21.81
N VAL A 206 -30.14 13.98 21.97
CA VAL A 206 -30.64 12.59 21.77
C VAL A 206 -31.68 12.31 20.65
N ALA A 207 -31.17 11.85 19.50
CA ALA A 207 -31.41 10.53 18.86
C ALA A 207 -32.81 9.97 18.51
N LYS A 208 -32.76 8.88 17.69
CA LYS A 208 -33.79 7.85 17.39
C LYS A 208 -34.87 8.18 16.33
N ASP A 209 -35.34 7.24 15.48
CA ASP A 209 -34.86 5.89 15.03
C ASP A 209 -35.81 5.36 13.91
N LYS A 210 -35.54 4.18 13.31
CA LYS A 210 -36.44 3.28 12.53
C LYS A 210 -36.83 3.70 11.08
N THR A 211 -37.09 2.81 10.09
CA THR A 211 -36.93 1.35 9.80
C THR A 211 -37.43 1.08 8.35
N LEU A 212 -37.13 0.04 7.54
CA LEU A 212 -36.15 -1.08 7.51
C LEU A 212 -36.26 -1.84 6.14
N ARG A 213 -35.29 -2.72 5.81
CA ARG A 213 -35.36 -3.92 4.90
C ARG A 213 -35.40 -3.66 3.36
N LYS A 214 -34.85 -4.52 2.48
CA LYS A 214 -34.15 -5.83 2.64
C LYS A 214 -33.22 -6.20 1.44
N LYS A 215 -32.08 -6.85 1.74
CA LYS A 215 -31.37 -7.99 1.04
C LYS A 215 -31.25 -8.01 -0.50
N GLU A 216 -30.03 -7.98 -1.07
CA GLU A 216 -29.21 -9.13 -1.61
C GLU A 216 -29.48 -9.46 -3.11
N LYS A 217 -28.53 -9.93 -3.96
CA LYS A 217 -27.15 -10.45 -3.74
C LYS A 217 -26.22 -10.26 -4.99
N GLU A 218 -25.02 -10.89 -4.95
CA GLU A 218 -23.91 -10.91 -5.94
C GLU A 218 -24.28 -11.28 -7.41
N GLY A 219 -23.45 -11.11 -8.45
CA GLY A 219 -22.05 -10.62 -8.58
C GLY A 219 -21.41 -10.94 -9.96
N VAL A 220 -20.07 -11.15 -10.00
CA VAL A 220 -19.19 -11.41 -11.19
C VAL A 220 -18.91 -10.16 -12.04
N MET A 221 -17.69 -9.58 -12.16
CA MET A 221 -16.28 -10.02 -12.37
C MET A 221 -15.83 -10.21 -13.83
N CYS A 222 -14.62 -9.72 -14.12
CA CYS A 222 -13.79 -10.10 -15.26
C CYS A 222 -12.46 -10.75 -14.75
N PRO A 223 -11.75 -11.56 -15.57
CA PRO A 223 -10.85 -12.61 -15.05
C PRO A 223 -9.38 -12.46 -15.52
N PRO A 224 -8.46 -13.39 -15.19
CA PRO A 224 -8.19 -13.92 -13.85
C PRO A 224 -6.67 -13.96 -13.53
N THR A 225 -6.31 -14.11 -12.25
CA THR A 225 -4.95 -14.56 -11.85
C THR A 225 -4.82 -16.08 -12.03
N VAL A 226 -3.60 -16.56 -12.32
CA VAL A 226 -3.32 -17.99 -12.56
C VAL A 226 -3.33 -18.78 -11.26
N MET A 227 -4.03 -19.92 -11.23
CA MET A 227 -3.85 -20.98 -10.24
C MET A 227 -3.80 -22.35 -10.92
N ILE A 228 -3.04 -23.28 -10.33
CA ILE A 228 -2.80 -24.62 -10.89
C ILE A 228 -3.98 -25.55 -10.58
N LYS A 229 -4.44 -26.29 -11.59
CA LYS A 229 -5.52 -27.29 -11.42
C LYS A 229 -4.96 -28.65 -10.99
N LYS A 230 -5.77 -29.39 -10.23
CA LYS A 230 -5.66 -30.84 -10.01
C LYS A 230 -7.03 -31.45 -10.29
N GLU A 231 -7.11 -32.46 -11.15
CA GLU A 231 -8.38 -33.06 -11.59
C GLU A 231 -8.73 -34.32 -10.78
N LEU A 232 -10.02 -34.52 -10.53
CA LEU A 232 -10.67 -35.82 -10.29
C LEU A 232 -12.06 -35.80 -10.94
N ASN A 233 -12.66 -36.97 -11.15
CA ASN A 233 -13.66 -37.20 -12.20
C ASN A 233 -14.85 -38.09 -11.73
N ASN A 234 -15.85 -38.24 -12.60
CA ASN A 234 -16.93 -39.25 -12.63
C ASN A 234 -18.20 -39.06 -11.76
N ASP A 235 -19.28 -38.66 -12.47
CA ASP A 235 -20.50 -39.47 -12.75
C ASP A 235 -21.85 -39.37 -11.97
N GLU A 236 -22.92 -39.45 -12.80
CA GLU A 236 -24.31 -39.88 -12.56
C GLU A 236 -25.25 -39.06 -11.62
N LYS A 237 -26.56 -38.83 -11.91
CA LYS A 237 -27.40 -38.97 -13.13
C LYS A 237 -28.81 -38.32 -12.92
N VAL A 238 -29.60 -38.21 -14.00
CA VAL A 238 -31.09 -38.06 -14.07
C VAL A 238 -31.73 -36.64 -13.93
N GLN A 239 -32.15 -36.10 -15.10
CA GLN A 239 -33.48 -35.57 -15.52
C GLN A 239 -34.40 -34.78 -14.54
N SER A 240 -35.28 -33.84 -14.96
CA SER A 240 -35.94 -33.67 -16.26
C SER A 240 -36.41 -32.25 -16.65
N THR A 241 -36.73 -32.06 -17.94
CA THR A 241 -37.77 -31.15 -18.50
C THR A 241 -37.72 -29.61 -18.30
N LEU A 242 -37.05 -28.96 -19.26
CA LEU A 242 -37.57 -27.90 -20.17
C LEU A 242 -39.12 -27.76 -20.25
N PRO A 243 -39.72 -26.58 -20.61
CA PRO A 243 -39.28 -25.78 -21.78
C PRO A 243 -39.42 -24.23 -21.78
N LYS A 244 -38.45 -23.56 -22.43
CA LYS A 244 -38.60 -22.49 -23.45
C LYS A 244 -39.32 -21.16 -23.06
N GLU A 245 -39.35 -20.09 -23.88
CA GLU A 245 -38.96 -19.87 -25.29
C GLU A 245 -38.37 -18.44 -25.48
N ASP A 246 -37.26 -18.36 -26.25
CA ASP A 246 -36.94 -17.36 -27.28
C ASP A 246 -36.79 -15.84 -26.92
N LEU A 247 -35.63 -15.21 -27.18
CA LEU A 247 -35.13 -14.66 -28.47
C LEU A 247 -35.93 -13.41 -28.95
N SER A 248 -35.33 -12.30 -29.38
CA SER A 248 -33.89 -11.99 -29.56
C SER A 248 -33.58 -10.48 -29.60
N HIS A 249 -32.27 -10.18 -29.64
CA HIS A 249 -31.60 -8.90 -29.84
C HIS A 249 -32.32 -7.80 -30.64
N THR A 250 -32.17 -6.56 -30.17
CA THR A 250 -31.69 -5.45 -31.03
C THR A 250 -30.86 -4.48 -30.20
N MET A 251 -29.85 -3.87 -30.80
CA MET A 251 -29.10 -2.75 -30.22
C MET A 251 -29.79 -1.44 -30.61
N GLU A 252 -29.71 -0.39 -29.79
CA GLU A 252 -29.05 0.87 -30.18
C GLU A 252 -29.05 1.97 -29.10
N SER A 253 -28.02 2.84 -29.20
CA SER A 253 -27.99 4.26 -28.83
C SER A 253 -28.47 4.71 -27.43
N CYS A 254 -27.52 4.87 -26.49
CA CYS A 254 -27.72 5.75 -25.34
C CYS A 254 -27.74 7.22 -25.81
N THR A 255 -28.92 7.84 -25.76
CA THR A 255 -29.12 9.19 -26.32
C THR A 255 -28.66 10.29 -25.36
N LYS A 256 -27.85 11.20 -25.92
CA LYS A 256 -27.44 12.53 -25.41
C LYS A 256 -28.36 13.11 -24.31
N MET A 257 -27.87 13.20 -23.07
CA MET A 257 -28.48 14.09 -22.07
C MET A 257 -27.95 15.52 -22.23
N THR A 258 -28.60 16.30 -23.08
CA THR A 258 -28.37 17.74 -23.17
C THR A 258 -29.03 18.49 -22.00
N MET A 259 -28.40 19.59 -21.61
CA MET A 259 -28.81 20.57 -20.59
C MET A 259 -30.33 20.75 -20.45
N ARG A 260 -30.88 20.49 -19.26
CA ARG A 260 -32.27 20.86 -18.92
C ARG A 260 -32.35 22.30 -18.41
N LEU A 261 -32.58 23.24 -19.33
CA LEU A 261 -33.00 24.60 -18.99
C LEU A 261 -34.33 24.58 -18.20
N ARG A 262 -34.27 24.77 -16.87
CA ARG A 262 -35.45 25.08 -16.05
C ARG A 262 -35.67 26.59 -16.00
N LYS A 263 -36.45 27.10 -16.96
CA LYS A 263 -36.88 28.50 -16.97
C LYS A 263 -38.18 28.67 -16.17
N ASN A 264 -38.05 28.87 -14.86
CA ASN A 264 -39.09 29.53 -14.05
C ASN A 264 -38.61 30.94 -13.73
N HIS A 265 -39.54 31.91 -13.74
CA HIS A 265 -39.25 33.30 -13.42
C HIS A 265 -39.46 33.57 -11.92
N ASP A 266 -39.11 34.80 -11.49
CA ASP A 266 -39.48 35.40 -10.21
C ASP A 266 -38.76 34.89 -8.95
N ASN A 267 -37.43 34.86 -9.00
CA ASN A 267 -36.65 35.55 -7.96
C ASN A 267 -35.30 36.05 -8.52
N ALA A 268 -34.98 37.32 -8.33
CA ALA A 268 -33.90 38.02 -9.05
C ALA A 268 -32.66 38.30 -8.18
N GLN A 269 -32.05 37.23 -7.63
CA GLN A 269 -30.69 37.23 -7.07
C GLN A 269 -30.18 35.78 -6.92
N PHE A 270 -28.85 35.61 -6.91
CA PHE A 270 -28.14 34.33 -6.95
C PHE A 270 -28.51 33.42 -8.14
N ILE A 271 -27.92 33.74 -9.29
CA ILE A 271 -27.35 32.69 -10.15
C ILE A 271 -25.98 32.36 -9.53
N ASP A 272 -25.77 31.11 -9.11
CA ASP A 272 -24.41 30.67 -8.77
C ASP A 272 -23.55 30.71 -10.03
N SER A 273 -22.61 31.65 -10.06
CA SER A 273 -21.66 31.77 -11.16
C SER A 273 -20.61 30.66 -11.02
N TYR A 274 -20.76 29.60 -11.81
CA TYR A 274 -19.78 28.51 -11.94
C TYR A 274 -18.47 29.03 -12.57
N VAL A 275 -17.68 29.74 -11.78
CA VAL A 275 -16.40 30.33 -12.19
C VAL A 275 -15.24 29.40 -11.86
N CYS A 276 -14.29 29.27 -12.79
CA CYS A 276 -13.08 28.52 -12.54
C CYS A 276 -12.26 29.19 -11.42
N ARG A 277 -11.86 28.40 -10.43
CA ARG A 277 -11.11 28.83 -9.24
C ARG A 277 -9.70 29.37 -9.52
N ILE A 278 -9.20 29.22 -10.75
CA ILE A 278 -7.85 29.62 -11.18
C ILE A 278 -7.89 30.91 -12.00
N CYS A 279 -8.78 31.02 -13.00
CA CYS A 279 -8.87 32.19 -13.89
C CYS A 279 -10.02 33.17 -13.54
N SER A 280 -10.86 32.81 -12.57
CA SER A 280 -12.05 33.55 -12.11
C SER A 280 -13.12 33.84 -13.18
N GLN A 281 -13.09 33.13 -14.31
CA GLN A 281 -14.06 33.26 -15.40
C GLN A 281 -14.98 32.04 -15.47
N GLY A 282 -16.20 32.24 -15.95
CA GLY A 282 -17.24 31.21 -16.14
C GLY A 282 -17.63 31.04 -17.61
N ASP A 283 -16.68 31.30 -18.51
CA ASP A 283 -16.72 30.93 -19.92
C ASP A 283 -16.37 29.45 -20.12
N GLU A 284 -16.46 28.94 -21.35
CA GLU A 284 -16.17 27.54 -21.71
C GLU A 284 -16.72 26.51 -20.70
N ASP A 285 -18.00 26.64 -20.37
CA ASP A 285 -18.77 25.80 -19.44
C ASP A 285 -18.76 24.31 -19.83
N ASN A 286 -18.62 24.02 -21.13
CA ASN A 286 -18.40 22.68 -21.68
C ASN A 286 -17.03 22.06 -21.38
N LYS A 287 -16.10 22.81 -20.78
CA LYS A 287 -14.74 22.39 -20.36
C LYS A 287 -14.49 22.61 -18.86
N LEU A 288 -15.54 22.86 -18.08
CA LEU A 288 -15.49 23.11 -16.65
C LEU A 288 -15.70 21.79 -15.86
N LEU A 289 -14.81 21.52 -14.91
CA LEU A 289 -14.87 20.38 -13.99
C LEU A 289 -15.37 20.83 -12.61
N LEU A 290 -16.23 20.03 -12.00
CA LEU A 290 -16.64 20.16 -10.60
C LEU A 290 -15.80 19.22 -9.72
N CYS A 291 -15.33 19.70 -8.57
CA CYS A 291 -14.55 18.90 -7.63
C CYS A 291 -15.43 18.10 -6.64
N ASP A 292 -15.43 16.76 -6.71
CA ASP A 292 -16.12 15.85 -5.77
C ASP A 292 -15.58 15.88 -4.33
N GLY A 293 -14.74 16.85 -3.98
CA GLY A 293 -14.13 17.03 -2.66
C GLY A 293 -14.25 18.44 -2.05
N CYS A 294 -14.68 19.45 -2.82
CA CYS A 294 -14.93 20.80 -2.30
C CYS A 294 -15.91 21.64 -3.12
N ASP A 295 -16.54 21.07 -4.15
CA ASP A 295 -17.51 21.73 -5.06
C ASP A 295 -17.00 22.99 -5.79
N ASP A 296 -15.70 23.33 -5.67
CA ASP A 296 -15.02 24.31 -6.51
C ASP A 296 -15.00 23.85 -7.99
N ASN A 297 -15.03 24.82 -8.91
CA ASN A 297 -15.05 24.60 -10.35
C ASN A 297 -13.68 24.91 -10.99
N TYR A 298 -13.27 24.15 -12.02
CA TYR A 298 -11.95 24.28 -12.67
C TYR A 298 -12.00 23.99 -14.18
N HIS A 299 -11.46 24.87 -15.02
CA HIS A 299 -11.29 24.57 -16.45
C HIS A 299 -10.22 23.49 -16.66
N ILE A 300 -10.46 22.53 -17.56
CA ILE A 300 -9.45 21.51 -17.94
C ILE A 300 -8.10 22.14 -18.34
N PHE A 301 -8.13 23.30 -19.00
CA PHE A 301 -6.94 23.99 -19.52
C PHE A 301 -6.27 24.94 -18.51
N CYS A 302 -6.92 25.29 -17.40
CA CYS A 302 -6.31 26.07 -16.32
C CYS A 302 -5.57 25.20 -15.29
N LEU A 303 -5.76 23.88 -15.35
CA LEU A 303 -4.98 22.93 -14.55
C LEU A 303 -3.54 22.84 -15.08
N LEU A 304 -2.63 22.38 -14.22
CA LEU A 304 -1.22 22.19 -14.53
C LEU A 304 -0.82 20.75 -14.14
N PRO A 305 -0.52 19.87 -15.10
CA PRO A 305 -0.61 20.07 -16.55
C PRO A 305 -2.07 20.30 -17.04
N PRO A 306 -2.28 20.96 -18.19
CA PRO A 306 -3.59 21.05 -18.82
C PRO A 306 -4.16 19.66 -19.17
N LEU A 307 -5.39 19.41 -18.76
CA LEU A 307 -6.13 18.20 -19.12
C LEU A 307 -6.58 18.25 -20.59
N PRO A 308 -6.37 17.19 -21.40
CA PRO A 308 -6.72 17.19 -22.81
C PRO A 308 -8.23 17.01 -23.07
N GLU A 309 -8.93 16.29 -22.19
CA GLU A 309 -10.37 16.05 -22.21
C GLU A 309 -10.93 16.06 -20.78
N VAL A 310 -12.25 16.19 -20.64
CA VAL A 310 -12.96 16.05 -19.37
C VAL A 310 -12.85 14.60 -18.87
N PRO A 311 -12.32 14.34 -17.65
CA PRO A 311 -12.23 12.99 -17.09
C PRO A 311 -13.59 12.31 -16.93
N LYS A 312 -13.61 10.98 -17.00
CA LYS A 312 -14.83 10.16 -16.86
C LYS A 312 -14.86 9.48 -15.49
N GLY A 313 -15.77 9.90 -14.63
CA GLY A 313 -15.92 9.38 -13.27
C GLY A 313 -15.68 10.48 -12.23
N VAL A 314 -15.23 10.07 -11.05
CA VAL A 314 -14.95 10.98 -9.92
C VAL A 314 -13.69 11.80 -10.20
N TRP A 315 -13.75 13.11 -9.97
CA TRP A 315 -12.59 14.02 -10.08
C TRP A 315 -12.47 14.92 -8.86
N ARG A 316 -11.23 15.09 -8.38
CA ARG A 316 -10.90 15.97 -7.25
C ARG A 316 -9.88 17.02 -7.68
N CYS A 317 -9.95 18.20 -7.09
CA CYS A 317 -9.07 19.30 -7.44
C CYS A 317 -7.68 19.18 -6.76
N PRO A 318 -6.65 19.84 -7.31
CA PRO A 318 -5.31 19.88 -6.72
C PRO A 318 -5.26 20.19 -5.22
N LYS A 319 -6.14 21.06 -4.70
CA LYS A 319 -6.19 21.41 -3.27
C LYS A 319 -6.70 20.24 -2.40
N CYS A 320 -7.81 19.61 -2.77
CA CYS A 320 -8.36 18.45 -2.05
C CYS A 320 -7.36 17.28 -2.02
N ILE A 321 -6.66 17.06 -3.14
CA ILE A 321 -5.71 15.95 -3.28
C ILE A 321 -4.44 16.24 -2.50
N MET A 322 -3.94 17.48 -2.53
CA MET A 322 -2.80 17.86 -1.69
C MET A 322 -3.14 17.73 -0.20
N ALA A 323 -4.40 17.91 0.21
CA ALA A 323 -4.85 17.63 1.57
C ALA A 323 -4.93 16.10 1.86
N GLU A 324 -5.40 15.30 0.90
CA GLU A 324 -5.48 13.83 1.00
C GLU A 324 -4.07 13.20 1.08
N CYS A 325 -3.15 13.56 0.17
CA CYS A 325 -1.74 13.16 0.20
C CYS A 325 -0.94 13.73 1.40
N LYS A 326 -1.51 14.69 2.14
CA LYS A 326 -0.98 15.21 3.41
C LYS A 326 -1.68 14.62 4.65
N ARG A 327 -2.69 13.76 4.49
CA ARG A 327 -3.08 12.91 5.62
C ARG A 327 -1.90 12.00 5.97
N PRO A 328 -1.63 11.74 7.26
CA PRO A 328 -0.77 10.62 7.60
C PRO A 328 -1.41 9.33 7.01
N PRO A 329 -0.60 8.39 6.48
CA PRO A 329 -1.14 7.07 6.13
C PRO A 329 -1.82 6.45 7.35
N GLU A 330 -2.83 5.62 7.10
CA GLU A 330 -3.69 5.07 8.17
C GLU A 330 -2.86 4.35 9.24
N ALA A 331 -3.31 4.44 10.50
CA ALA A 331 -2.46 4.21 11.67
C ALA A 331 -1.88 2.78 11.68
N PHE A 332 -0.60 2.68 11.30
CA PHE A 332 0.04 1.42 10.92
C PHE A 332 0.14 0.44 12.10
N GLY A 333 -0.68 -0.59 12.06
CA GLY A 333 -0.56 -1.82 12.83
C GLY A 333 -0.70 -3.02 11.88
N PHE A 334 -0.16 -4.17 12.28
CA PHE A 334 -0.34 -5.39 11.49
C PHE A 334 -1.83 -5.76 11.44
N GLU A 335 -2.41 -5.81 10.25
CA GLU A 335 -3.79 -6.23 10.05
C GLU A 335 -3.98 -7.64 10.62
N GLN A 336 -5.04 -7.85 11.40
CA GLN A 336 -5.43 -9.20 11.78
C GLN A 336 -6.08 -9.88 10.58
N ALA A 337 -5.73 -11.13 10.31
CA ALA A 337 -6.40 -11.91 9.29
C ALA A 337 -7.89 -12.05 9.63
N THR A 338 -8.74 -12.07 8.60
CA THR A 338 -10.18 -12.31 8.76
C THR A 338 -10.52 -13.77 9.07
N GLN A 339 -9.52 -14.66 9.02
CA GLN A 339 -9.63 -16.09 9.23
C GLN A 339 -8.93 -16.50 10.53
N GLU A 340 -9.57 -17.40 11.28
CA GLU A 340 -8.97 -18.10 12.43
C GLU A 340 -8.36 -19.43 11.97
N TYR A 341 -7.19 -19.77 12.50
CA TYR A 341 -6.47 -21.00 12.18
C TYR A 341 -6.29 -21.88 13.43
N THR A 342 -6.18 -23.20 13.22
CA THR A 342 -5.57 -24.10 14.21
C THR A 342 -4.07 -24.24 13.93
N LEU A 343 -3.30 -24.76 14.88
CA LEU A 343 -1.86 -25.02 14.63
C LEU A 343 -1.66 -26.01 13.47
N GLN A 344 -2.54 -27.01 13.32
CA GLN A 344 -2.51 -27.93 12.17
C GLN A 344 -2.78 -27.19 10.84
N SER A 345 -3.90 -26.46 10.72
CA SER A 345 -4.25 -25.84 9.43
C SER A 345 -3.32 -24.69 9.05
N PHE A 346 -2.69 -24.04 10.03
CA PHE A 346 -1.62 -23.08 9.80
C PHE A 346 -0.34 -23.76 9.28
N GLY A 347 0.02 -24.93 9.83
CA GLY A 347 1.12 -25.76 9.35
C GLY A 347 0.90 -26.23 7.91
N GLU A 348 -0.29 -26.75 7.59
CA GLU A 348 -0.66 -27.17 6.22
C GLU A 348 -0.58 -26.00 5.22
N MET A 349 -1.04 -24.81 5.62
CA MET A 349 -0.93 -23.58 4.81
C MET A 349 0.52 -23.18 4.57
N ALA A 350 1.34 -23.11 5.64
CA ALA A 350 2.74 -22.71 5.56
C ALA A 350 3.58 -23.71 4.75
N ASP A 351 3.32 -25.01 4.88
CA ASP A 351 4.02 -26.04 4.14
C ASP A 351 3.63 -26.08 2.65
N SER A 352 2.36 -25.84 2.30
CA SER A 352 1.97 -25.64 0.89
C SER A 352 2.67 -24.41 0.33
N PHE A 353 2.56 -23.26 1.00
CA PHE A 353 3.20 -22.01 0.56
C PHE A 353 4.70 -22.19 0.30
N LYS A 354 5.44 -22.78 1.25
CA LYS A 354 6.89 -23.01 1.11
C LYS A 354 7.21 -24.02 0.00
N THR A 355 6.39 -25.07 -0.16
CA THR A 355 6.57 -26.07 -1.23
C THR A 355 6.32 -25.47 -2.61
N ASP A 356 5.25 -24.70 -2.77
CA ASP A 356 4.89 -24.05 -4.03
C ASP A 356 5.90 -22.95 -4.40
N TYR A 357 6.35 -22.15 -3.44
CA TYR A 357 7.32 -21.07 -3.66
C TYR A 357 8.69 -21.59 -4.12
N PHE A 358 9.25 -22.58 -3.41
CA PHE A 358 10.59 -23.12 -3.72
C PHE A 358 10.57 -24.31 -4.69
N SER A 359 9.38 -24.82 -5.08
CA SER A 359 9.20 -26.04 -5.88
C SER A 359 9.96 -27.27 -5.29
N MET A 360 10.07 -27.32 -3.97
CA MET A 360 10.87 -28.30 -3.21
C MET A 360 10.17 -28.69 -1.90
N PRO A 361 10.32 -29.93 -1.39
CA PRO A 361 9.81 -30.31 -0.08
C PRO A 361 10.37 -29.41 1.03
N VAL A 362 9.52 -29.01 1.98
CA VAL A 362 9.80 -27.97 2.98
C VAL A 362 11.07 -28.16 3.82
N HIS A 363 11.46 -29.42 4.06
CA HIS A 363 12.64 -29.82 4.82
C HIS A 363 13.92 -29.93 3.96
N MET A 364 13.81 -29.85 2.63
CA MET A 364 14.92 -29.89 1.68
C MET A 364 15.37 -28.49 1.23
N VAL A 365 14.61 -27.43 1.54
CA VAL A 365 14.96 -26.04 1.18
C VAL A 365 16.10 -25.54 2.08
N PRO A 366 17.29 -25.17 1.53
CA PRO A 366 18.43 -24.73 2.33
C PRO A 366 18.17 -23.42 3.08
N THR A 367 18.74 -23.29 4.28
CA THR A 367 18.62 -22.10 5.13
C THR A 367 19.13 -20.83 4.46
N GLU A 368 20.24 -20.95 3.72
CA GLU A 368 20.95 -19.85 3.05
C GLU A 368 20.14 -19.31 1.86
N LEU A 369 19.36 -20.19 1.21
CA LEU A 369 18.46 -19.82 0.12
C LEU A 369 17.26 -19.02 0.66
N VAL A 370 16.66 -19.48 1.77
CA VAL A 370 15.53 -18.76 2.40
C VAL A 370 15.97 -17.40 2.94
N GLU A 371 17.15 -17.31 3.58
CA GLU A 371 17.67 -16.04 4.10
C GLU A 371 17.95 -15.03 2.97
N LYS A 372 18.66 -15.46 1.91
CA LYS A 372 18.93 -14.60 0.74
C LYS A 372 17.63 -14.12 0.07
N GLU A 373 16.63 -15.00 -0.05
CA GLU A 373 15.37 -14.68 -0.70
C GLU A 373 14.49 -13.74 0.14
N PHE A 374 14.48 -13.91 1.47
CA PHE A 374 13.82 -12.97 2.39
C PHE A 374 14.35 -11.53 2.21
N TRP A 375 15.67 -11.34 2.20
CA TRP A 375 16.27 -10.02 2.00
C TRP A 375 16.03 -9.45 0.60
N ARG A 376 15.96 -10.31 -0.44
CA ARG A 376 15.56 -9.91 -1.79
C ARG A 376 14.13 -9.35 -1.81
N LEU A 377 13.18 -10.03 -1.16
CA LEU A 377 11.77 -9.62 -1.12
C LEU A 377 11.56 -8.34 -0.30
N VAL A 378 12.21 -8.20 0.85
CA VAL A 378 12.18 -6.98 1.68
C VAL A 378 12.71 -5.74 0.94
N SER A 379 13.68 -5.95 0.04
CA SER A 379 14.27 -4.91 -0.82
C SER A 379 13.47 -4.65 -2.11
N SER A 380 12.43 -5.45 -2.40
CA SER A 380 11.72 -5.42 -3.68
C SER A 380 10.58 -4.40 -3.70
N ILE A 381 10.40 -3.76 -4.86
CA ILE A 381 9.22 -2.98 -5.24
C ILE A 381 8.52 -3.54 -6.48
N GLU A 382 9.03 -4.64 -7.04
CA GLU A 382 8.46 -5.31 -8.23
C GLU A 382 7.57 -6.50 -7.85
N GLU A 383 7.79 -7.08 -6.66
CA GLU A 383 7.06 -8.22 -6.13
C GLU A 383 6.41 -7.86 -4.79
N ASP A 384 5.13 -8.17 -4.65
CA ASP A 384 4.40 -8.05 -3.38
C ASP A 384 4.20 -9.44 -2.78
N VAL A 385 4.84 -9.68 -1.64
CA VAL A 385 4.76 -10.94 -0.91
C VAL A 385 4.27 -10.65 0.51
N THR A 386 3.15 -11.29 0.84
CA THR A 386 2.49 -11.23 2.13
C THR A 386 2.63 -12.58 2.83
N VAL A 387 2.93 -12.56 4.13
CA VAL A 387 3.01 -13.73 5.00
C VAL A 387 2.12 -13.53 6.24
N GLU A 388 1.73 -14.64 6.87
CA GLU A 388 0.95 -14.65 8.11
C GLU A 388 1.80 -15.14 9.29
N TYR A 389 1.55 -14.61 10.51
CA TYR A 389 2.28 -15.02 11.71
C TYR A 389 1.44 -14.89 13.00
N GLY A 390 1.70 -15.76 13.99
CA GLY A 390 1.14 -15.66 15.33
C GLY A 390 2.03 -14.83 16.26
N ALA A 391 1.45 -13.87 16.99
CA ALA A 391 2.16 -13.04 17.98
C ALA A 391 1.21 -12.51 19.07
N ASP A 392 1.78 -12.08 20.19
CA ASP A 392 1.08 -11.66 21.43
C ASP A 392 0.12 -12.73 22.01
N ILE A 393 0.39 -14.01 21.71
CA ILE A 393 -0.33 -15.17 22.25
C ILE A 393 0.11 -15.39 23.70
N HIS A 394 -0.76 -15.10 24.67
CA HIS A 394 -0.43 -15.20 26.09
C HIS A 394 -0.66 -16.61 26.64
N SER A 395 0.35 -17.18 27.30
CA SER A 395 0.25 -18.52 27.91
C SER A 395 -0.74 -18.64 29.07
N LYS A 396 -1.25 -17.51 29.57
CA LYS A 396 -2.36 -17.42 30.53
C LYS A 396 -3.72 -17.76 29.88
N GLU A 397 -3.84 -17.56 28.57
CA GLU A 397 -5.08 -17.69 27.80
C GLU A 397 -5.08 -18.97 26.97
N PHE A 398 -3.93 -19.30 26.35
CA PHE A 398 -3.78 -20.46 25.44
C PHE A 398 -3.02 -21.65 26.06
N GLY A 399 -2.63 -21.56 27.34
CA GLY A 399 -1.75 -22.52 27.98
C GLY A 399 -0.27 -22.33 27.62
N SER A 400 0.61 -23.13 28.23
CA SER A 400 2.05 -23.16 27.89
C SER A 400 2.37 -24.44 27.13
N GLY A 401 3.27 -24.36 26.14
CA GLY A 401 3.82 -25.55 25.48
C GLY A 401 4.63 -26.46 26.42
N PHE A 402 5.01 -25.98 27.62
CA PHE A 402 5.63 -26.79 28.67
C PHE A 402 4.59 -27.24 29.71
N PRO A 403 4.69 -28.48 30.25
CA PRO A 403 3.86 -28.92 31.38
C PRO A 403 4.05 -28.02 32.61
N ILE A 404 2.95 -27.64 33.27
CA ILE A 404 2.97 -26.85 34.52
C ILE A 404 2.17 -27.58 35.59
N SER A 405 2.70 -27.66 36.82
CA SER A 405 2.07 -28.34 37.95
C SER A 405 0.70 -27.79 38.39
N SER A 406 0.24 -26.67 37.83
CA SER A 406 -1.09 -26.09 38.06
C SER A 406 -2.16 -26.54 37.08
N SER A 407 -1.80 -27.07 35.91
CA SER A 407 -2.76 -27.64 34.96
C SER A 407 -3.07 -29.09 35.31
N LYS A 408 -4.32 -29.37 35.68
CA LYS A 408 -4.85 -30.74 35.81
C LYS A 408 -5.10 -31.34 34.42
N MET A 409 -4.03 -31.65 33.70
CA MET A 409 -4.11 -32.56 32.55
C MET A 409 -3.98 -33.99 33.04
N ASN A 410 -4.80 -34.90 32.49
CA ASN A 410 -4.49 -36.32 32.56
C ASN A 410 -3.55 -36.60 31.38
N LEU A 411 -2.29 -36.94 31.66
CA LEU A 411 -1.41 -37.51 30.63
C LEU A 411 -2.00 -38.85 30.17
N SER A 412 -1.76 -39.23 28.91
CA SER A 412 -2.08 -40.61 28.51
C SER A 412 -1.08 -41.60 29.13
N PRO A 413 -1.42 -42.90 29.27
CA PRO A 413 -0.50 -43.91 29.79
C PRO A 413 0.74 -44.18 28.91
N GLU A 414 0.89 -43.45 27.80
CA GLU A 414 2.02 -43.51 26.87
C GLU A 414 2.93 -42.26 27.01
N GLU A 415 2.59 -41.34 27.94
CA GLU A 415 3.25 -40.04 28.17
C GLU A 415 3.69 -39.80 29.63
N GLU A 416 3.59 -40.81 30.51
CA GLU A 416 4.16 -40.84 31.88
C GLU A 416 5.54 -41.53 31.94
#